data_AF-A0A2H1K399-F1
#
_entry.id   AF-A0A2H1K399-F1
#
_cell.length_a   1.000
_cell.length_b   1.000
_cell.length_c   1.000
_cell.angle_alpha   90.00
_cell.angle_beta   90.00
_cell.angle_gamma   90.00
#
_symmetry.space_group_name_H-M   'P 1'
#
loop_
_entity.id
_entity.type
_entity.pdbx_description
1 polymer ?
#
loop_
_entity_poly.entity_id
_entity_poly.type
_entity_poly.pdbx_seq_one_letter_code
_entity_poly.pdbx_strand_id
1 'polypeptide(L)'
;MTTQPTTETTAVAPAPLRPVPTGYAAPLQACPAELFDGWAMHSAALHRSMTTLLFPGQAMMAYYGDDHTTGAAFAHSVPNQTWLSSATLLQDKRVRRDVLEAAGVPVPRGRAFGLKRGLPFAREFAEEIGYPVVVKPMIGESTVEVIPAVEDARQLDHAVEYLRTVPTLRPDFTTSSYAFTQILTPKTGSSTRTRSTYRYLVEEHVSGQYVRLLLVEGELLSAVRAPRGPWQSDESAEDVTADLHPDLRAFATEVWKALPGLTVLMADIVVDDFRASLTEKNRAIVVDVSERPWLHLHRAASDALPLALAQRILETSSPVPLREDVGSSPIEATFRWDGLSQIDTDIDRATAAARALGAALTVSSADAVTGVVTGAVVGTPRAIALLNELLIEGDVLVSPAMCVETRPRTAPTA
;
A
#
# COMPACT_ATOMS: atom_id res chain seq x y z
N MET A 1 21.41 44.56 -35.66
CA MET A 1 20.64 43.29 -35.70
C MET A 1 21.23 42.38 -34.64
N THR A 2 20.54 42.27 -33.51
CA THR A 2 21.01 41.60 -32.31
C THR A 2 20.65 40.12 -32.40
N THR A 3 21.64 39.26 -32.50
CA THR A 3 21.47 37.80 -32.50
C THR A 3 21.11 37.32 -31.10
N GLN A 4 19.90 36.80 -30.92
CA GLN A 4 19.53 36.06 -29.70
C GLN A 4 20.28 34.72 -29.67
N PRO A 5 20.77 34.27 -28.50
CA PRO A 5 21.27 32.91 -28.36
C PRO A 5 20.08 31.94 -28.29
N THR A 6 20.04 31.00 -29.22
CA THR A 6 19.17 29.82 -29.17
C THR A 6 19.57 28.95 -27.99
N THR A 7 18.79 29.00 -26.91
CA THR A 7 18.86 27.99 -25.85
C THR A 7 18.33 26.68 -26.41
N GLU A 8 19.23 25.81 -26.84
CA GLU A 8 18.93 24.39 -27.04
C GLU A 8 18.41 23.83 -25.73
N THR A 9 17.09 23.66 -25.66
CA THR A 9 16.45 22.95 -24.57
C THR A 9 16.66 21.48 -24.86
N THR A 10 17.75 20.90 -24.33
CA THR A 10 17.90 19.45 -24.28
C THR A 10 16.67 18.90 -23.57
N ALA A 11 15.77 18.28 -24.33
CA ALA A 11 14.63 17.56 -23.81
C ALA A 11 15.17 16.38 -23.01
N VAL A 12 15.37 16.58 -21.71
CA VAL A 12 15.63 15.51 -20.77
C VAL A 12 14.38 14.65 -20.76
N ALA A 13 14.51 13.41 -21.24
CA ALA A 13 13.44 12.41 -21.15
C ALA A 13 12.92 12.40 -19.69
N PRO A 14 11.60 12.28 -19.46
CA PRO A 14 11.09 12.18 -18.11
C PRO A 14 11.88 11.08 -17.40
N ALA A 15 12.49 11.43 -16.27
CA ALA A 15 13.15 10.45 -15.44
C ALA A 15 12.13 9.33 -15.17
N PRO A 16 12.48 8.05 -15.35
CA PRO A 16 11.59 6.97 -14.96
C PRO A 16 11.14 7.21 -13.52
N LEU A 17 9.94 6.74 -13.17
CA LEU A 17 9.53 6.61 -11.77
C LEU A 17 10.75 6.09 -11.02
N ARG A 18 11.15 6.78 -9.95
CA ARG A 18 12.34 6.37 -9.19
C ARG A 18 12.20 4.88 -8.95
N PRO A 19 13.21 4.06 -9.29
CA PRO A 19 13.24 2.71 -8.78
C PRO A 19 13.12 2.84 -7.26
N VAL A 20 12.09 2.22 -6.69
CA VAL A 20 12.19 1.72 -5.31
C VAL A 20 13.53 1.00 -5.26
N PRO A 21 14.39 1.18 -4.24
CA PRO A 21 15.69 0.55 -4.20
C PRO A 21 15.59 -0.92 -4.64
N THR A 22 16.03 -1.23 -5.87
CA THR A 22 15.81 -2.52 -6.52
C THR A 22 16.78 -3.59 -6.01
N GLY A 23 17.20 -3.41 -4.76
CA GLY A 23 18.25 -4.18 -4.14
C GLY A 23 17.63 -5.12 -3.13
N TYR A 24 17.69 -6.41 -3.43
CA TYR A 24 17.69 -7.39 -2.35
C TYR A 24 18.77 -7.03 -1.35
N ALA A 25 18.38 -6.85 -0.09
CA ALA A 25 19.30 -7.19 0.96
C ALA A 25 19.54 -8.70 0.83
N ALA A 26 20.73 -9.08 0.36
CA ALA A 26 21.19 -10.44 0.59
C ALA A 26 21.59 -10.53 2.07
N PRO A 27 21.05 -11.49 2.85
CA PRO A 27 20.08 -12.52 2.47
C PRO A 27 18.61 -12.05 2.48
N LEU A 28 17.75 -12.66 1.63
CA LEU A 28 16.29 -12.54 1.65
C LEU A 28 15.75 -12.98 3.03
N GLN A 29 15.71 -12.05 3.99
CA GLN A 29 15.23 -12.33 5.36
C GLN A 29 13.71 -12.16 5.47
N ALA A 30 13.09 -11.34 4.60
CA ALA A 30 11.68 -11.00 4.63
C ALA A 30 11.18 -10.38 3.31
N CYS A 31 9.87 -10.44 3.04
CA CYS A 31 9.20 -9.63 2.02
C CYS A 31 9.33 -8.13 2.37
N PRO A 32 9.73 -7.25 1.41
CA PRO A 32 9.77 -5.80 1.60
C PRO A 32 8.40 -5.22 1.99
N ALA A 33 8.39 -4.12 2.74
CA ALA A 33 7.15 -3.55 3.29
C ALA A 33 6.22 -3.02 2.19
N GLU A 34 6.79 -2.44 1.14
CA GLU A 34 6.13 -1.90 -0.04
C GLU A 34 5.43 -2.97 -0.88
N LEU A 35 5.97 -4.20 -0.91
CA LEU A 35 5.40 -5.32 -1.65
C LEU A 35 4.42 -6.14 -0.81
N PHE A 36 4.40 -5.90 0.50
CA PHE A 36 3.77 -6.80 1.46
C PHE A 36 2.28 -7.00 1.22
N ASP A 37 1.56 -5.94 0.87
CA ASP A 37 0.13 -6.03 0.59
C ASP A 37 -0.14 -6.96 -0.60
N GLY A 38 0.45 -6.67 -1.77
CA GLY A 38 0.25 -7.49 -2.97
C GLY A 38 0.75 -8.92 -2.79
N TRP A 39 1.89 -9.11 -2.12
CA TRP A 39 2.39 -10.43 -1.74
C TRP A 39 1.38 -11.23 -0.89
N ALA A 40 0.74 -10.60 0.10
CA ALA A 40 -0.24 -11.26 0.94
C ALA A 40 -1.48 -11.69 0.13
N MET A 41 -1.95 -10.84 -0.78
CA MET A 41 -3.10 -11.13 -1.65
C MET A 41 -2.77 -12.22 -2.68
N HIS A 42 -1.59 -12.13 -3.30
CA HIS A 42 -1.08 -13.13 -4.23
C HIS A 42 -0.93 -14.49 -3.55
N SER A 43 -0.37 -14.50 -2.33
CA SER A 43 -0.30 -15.70 -1.50
C SER A 43 -1.70 -16.27 -1.25
N ALA A 44 -2.66 -15.44 -0.83
CA ALA A 44 -4.04 -15.88 -0.60
C ALA A 44 -4.68 -16.52 -1.83
N ALA A 45 -4.45 -15.97 -3.04
CA ALA A 45 -4.95 -16.55 -4.29
C ALA A 45 -4.33 -17.93 -4.60
N LEU A 46 -3.02 -18.07 -4.44
CA LEU A 46 -2.32 -19.35 -4.66
C LEU A 46 -2.71 -20.41 -3.62
N HIS A 47 -2.95 -20.00 -2.37
CA HIS A 47 -3.52 -20.87 -1.32
C HIS A 47 -4.87 -21.47 -1.73
N ARG A 48 -5.62 -20.77 -2.58
CA ARG A 48 -6.92 -21.22 -3.09
C ARG A 48 -6.82 -21.89 -4.44
N SER A 49 -5.62 -22.21 -4.93
CA SER A 49 -5.39 -22.81 -6.26
C SER A 49 -5.97 -21.97 -7.41
N MET A 50 -5.97 -20.64 -7.26
CA MET A 50 -6.34 -19.73 -8.34
C MET A 50 -5.14 -19.51 -9.27
N THR A 51 -5.40 -19.45 -10.58
CA THR A 51 -4.49 -18.85 -11.54
C THR A 51 -4.31 -17.38 -11.19
N THR A 52 -3.07 -16.89 -11.13
CA THR A 52 -2.76 -15.48 -10.93
C THR A 52 -2.12 -14.89 -12.19
N LEU A 53 -2.49 -13.64 -12.50
CA LEU A 53 -1.91 -12.82 -13.56
C LEU A 53 -1.47 -11.51 -12.91
N LEU A 54 -0.16 -11.33 -12.72
CA LEU A 54 0.43 -10.20 -12.01
C LEU A 54 1.13 -9.25 -12.99
N PHE A 55 0.90 -7.95 -12.80
CA PHE A 55 1.46 -6.85 -13.59
C PHE A 55 2.17 -5.82 -12.68
N PRO A 56 3.05 -4.97 -13.24
CA PRO A 56 3.69 -3.88 -12.51
C PRO A 56 2.73 -3.00 -11.70
N GLY A 57 3.19 -2.53 -10.54
CA GLY A 57 2.36 -1.75 -9.61
C GLY A 57 1.34 -2.61 -8.86
N GLN A 58 1.70 -3.88 -8.59
CA GLN A 58 0.91 -4.89 -7.89
C GLN A 58 -0.54 -5.02 -8.38
N ALA A 59 -0.74 -4.84 -9.69
CA ALA A 59 -2.02 -5.08 -10.33
C ALA A 59 -2.13 -6.57 -10.63
N MET A 60 -3.12 -7.24 -10.03
CA MET A 60 -3.26 -8.68 -10.08
C MET A 60 -4.69 -9.09 -10.41
N MET A 61 -4.84 -10.10 -11.26
CA MET A 61 -6.08 -10.86 -11.41
C MET A 61 -5.88 -12.26 -10.86
N ALA A 62 -6.89 -12.80 -10.17
CA ALA A 62 -6.90 -14.18 -9.71
C ALA A 62 -8.21 -14.85 -10.12
N TYR A 63 -8.18 -16.02 -10.75
CA TYR A 63 -9.36 -16.75 -11.23
C TYR A 63 -9.10 -18.27 -11.30
N TYR A 64 -10.14 -19.09 -11.45
CA TYR A 64 -9.96 -20.54 -11.59
C TYR A 64 -9.73 -20.96 -13.04
N GLY A 65 -8.65 -21.71 -13.28
CA GLY A 65 -8.31 -22.20 -14.61
C GLY A 65 -8.15 -21.04 -15.59
N ASP A 66 -8.99 -21.02 -16.62
CA ASP A 66 -9.07 -19.94 -17.62
C ASP A 66 -10.42 -19.16 -17.53
N ASP A 67 -11.26 -19.41 -16.51
CA ASP A 67 -12.56 -18.76 -16.36
C ASP A 67 -12.46 -17.46 -15.55
N HIS A 68 -12.26 -16.34 -16.25
CA HIS A 68 -12.16 -15.01 -15.65
C HIS A 68 -13.43 -14.54 -14.92
N THR A 69 -14.57 -15.22 -15.08
CA THR A 69 -15.82 -14.86 -14.37
C THR A 69 -15.85 -15.37 -12.92
N THR A 70 -14.92 -16.26 -12.57
CA THR A 70 -14.79 -16.82 -11.21
C THR A 70 -13.81 -16.05 -10.32
N GLY A 71 -13.28 -14.94 -10.83
CA GLY A 71 -12.11 -14.29 -10.26
C GLY A 71 -12.37 -12.99 -9.52
N ALA A 72 -11.30 -12.51 -8.90
CA ALA A 72 -11.20 -11.18 -8.32
C ALA A 72 -9.98 -10.45 -8.91
N ALA A 73 -9.98 -9.13 -8.84
CA ALA A 73 -8.86 -8.30 -9.28
C ALA A 73 -8.50 -7.28 -8.22
N PHE A 74 -7.21 -7.00 -8.10
CA PHE A 74 -6.63 -6.17 -7.06
C PHE A 74 -5.56 -5.25 -7.64
N ALA A 75 -5.39 -4.10 -7.01
CA ALA A 75 -4.19 -3.28 -7.21
C ALA A 75 -3.68 -2.81 -5.85
N HIS A 76 -2.44 -3.18 -5.51
CA HIS A 76 -1.92 -3.04 -4.13
C HIS A 76 -2.89 -3.60 -3.07
N SER A 77 -3.51 -4.74 -3.36
CA SER A 77 -4.54 -5.41 -2.54
C SER A 77 -5.84 -4.65 -2.33
N VAL A 78 -6.05 -3.53 -3.02
CA VAL A 78 -7.36 -2.88 -3.10
C VAL A 78 -8.22 -3.66 -4.09
N PRO A 79 -9.39 -4.18 -3.66
CA PRO A 79 -10.29 -4.88 -4.57
C PRO A 79 -10.87 -3.97 -5.65
N ASN A 80 -11.06 -4.51 -6.85
CA ASN A 80 -11.69 -3.82 -7.98
C ASN A 80 -13.13 -3.34 -7.71
N GLN A 81 -13.81 -3.89 -6.71
CA GLN A 81 -15.14 -3.48 -6.26
C GLN A 81 -15.12 -2.13 -5.52
N THR A 82 -13.95 -1.71 -5.02
CA THR A 82 -13.78 -0.37 -4.46
C THR A 82 -13.98 0.67 -5.55
N TRP A 83 -14.88 1.61 -5.34
CA TRP A 83 -15.19 2.64 -6.32
C TRP A 83 -13.97 3.52 -6.53
N LEU A 84 -13.63 3.77 -7.81
CA LEU A 84 -12.52 4.64 -8.18
C LEU A 84 -12.62 6.03 -7.53
N SER A 85 -13.83 6.57 -7.42
CA SER A 85 -14.08 7.84 -6.75
C SER A 85 -13.76 7.80 -5.26
N SER A 86 -14.06 6.69 -4.58
CA SER A 86 -13.83 6.52 -3.15
C SER A 86 -12.35 6.30 -2.83
N ALA A 87 -11.65 5.48 -3.63
CA ALA A 87 -10.19 5.38 -3.56
C ALA A 87 -9.51 6.74 -3.80
N THR A 88 -9.99 7.52 -4.77
CA THR A 88 -9.47 8.87 -5.05
C THR A 88 -9.75 9.84 -3.89
N LEU A 89 -10.95 9.79 -3.30
CA LEU A 89 -11.37 10.63 -2.18
C LEU A 89 -10.44 10.44 -0.96
N LEU A 90 -10.10 9.19 -0.64
CA LEU A 90 -9.28 8.84 0.52
C LEU A 90 -7.83 9.32 0.41
N GLN A 91 -7.33 9.51 -0.82
CA GLN A 91 -6.01 10.06 -1.05
C GLN A 91 -5.96 11.59 -0.94
N ASP A 92 -7.11 12.27 -0.93
CA ASP A 92 -7.20 13.69 -0.56
C ASP A 92 -7.51 13.82 0.94
N LYS A 93 -6.46 14.14 1.70
CA LYS A 93 -6.53 14.22 3.16
C LYS A 93 -7.47 15.32 3.66
N ARG A 94 -7.75 16.34 2.85
CA ARG A 94 -8.78 17.34 3.17
C ARG A 94 -10.16 16.77 2.94
N VAL A 95 -10.42 16.18 1.78
CA VAL A 95 -11.77 15.70 1.46
C VAL A 95 -12.21 14.61 2.42
N ARG A 96 -11.35 13.62 2.71
CA ARG A 96 -11.70 12.55 3.66
C ARG A 96 -12.00 13.11 5.06
N ARG A 97 -11.26 14.12 5.52
CA ARG A 97 -11.49 14.78 6.81
C ARG A 97 -12.84 15.50 6.80
N ASP A 98 -13.10 16.29 5.76
CA ASP A 98 -14.36 17.04 5.61
C ASP A 98 -15.57 16.07 5.61
N VAL A 99 -15.45 14.90 4.97
CA VAL A 99 -16.50 13.86 4.94
C VAL A 99 -16.71 13.22 6.32
N LEU A 100 -15.63 12.86 7.02
CA LEU A 100 -15.70 12.31 8.38
C LEU A 100 -16.32 13.31 9.36
N GLU A 101 -15.88 14.58 9.32
CA GLU A 101 -16.43 15.67 10.14
C GLU A 101 -17.92 15.88 9.87
N ALA A 102 -18.33 15.90 8.60
CA ALA A 102 -19.74 16.05 8.22
C ALA A 102 -20.62 14.88 8.70
N ALA A 103 -20.04 13.67 8.84
CA ALA A 103 -20.70 12.50 9.41
C ALA A 103 -20.68 12.47 10.95
N GLY A 104 -20.09 13.47 11.61
CA GLY A 104 -19.96 13.51 13.06
C GLY A 104 -18.87 12.60 13.62
N VAL A 105 -18.01 12.03 12.76
CA VAL A 105 -16.86 11.23 13.18
C VAL A 105 -15.75 12.19 13.66
N PRO A 106 -15.25 12.04 14.91
CA PRO A 106 -14.18 12.89 15.41
C PRO A 106 -12.88 12.70 14.65
N VAL A 107 -12.27 13.80 14.25
CA VAL A 107 -10.95 13.88 13.62
C VAL A 107 -10.11 14.97 14.32
N PRO A 108 -8.77 14.97 14.18
CA PRO A 108 -7.93 16.03 14.74
C PRO A 108 -8.29 17.40 14.19
N ARG A 109 -8.12 18.45 15.03
CA ARG A 109 -8.24 19.83 14.55
C ARG A 109 -7.12 20.09 13.54
N GLY A 110 -7.47 20.37 12.28
CA GLY A 110 -6.47 20.57 11.23
C GLY A 110 -6.89 21.55 10.15
N ARG A 111 -5.90 22.13 9.46
CA ARG A 111 -6.09 23.08 8.36
C ARG A 111 -5.10 22.85 7.21
N ALA A 112 -5.57 23.15 5.99
CA ALA A 112 -4.82 23.00 4.75
C ALA A 112 -4.09 24.30 4.36
N PHE A 113 -2.76 24.25 4.21
CA PHE A 113 -1.94 25.40 3.88
C PHE A 113 -1.26 25.26 2.51
N GLY A 114 -1.15 26.38 1.78
CA GLY A 114 -0.43 26.41 0.51
C GLY A 114 1.09 26.36 0.71
N LEU A 115 1.80 25.56 -0.07
CA LEU A 115 3.24 25.37 0.12
C LEU A 115 4.07 26.67 -0.07
N LYS A 116 3.64 27.57 -0.96
CA LYS A 116 4.41 28.80 -1.28
C LYS A 116 4.26 29.90 -0.23
N ARG A 117 3.03 30.18 0.21
CA ARG A 117 2.70 31.35 1.07
C ARG A 117 2.00 30.98 2.38
N GLY A 118 1.75 29.69 2.62
CA GLY A 118 0.97 29.22 3.76
C GLY A 118 1.76 29.09 5.07
N LEU A 119 3.10 29.05 5.02
CA LEU A 119 3.93 28.80 6.21
C LEU A 119 3.67 29.77 7.37
N PRO A 120 3.56 31.11 7.17
CA PRO A 120 3.23 32.02 8.28
C PRO A 120 1.90 31.66 8.96
N PHE A 121 0.85 31.39 8.17
CA PHE A 121 -0.46 31.00 8.69
C PHE A 121 -0.46 29.61 9.34
N ALA A 122 0.40 28.70 8.86
CA ALA A 122 0.58 27.39 9.47
C ALA A 122 1.22 27.51 10.86
N ARG A 123 2.17 28.43 11.05
CA ARG A 123 2.77 28.73 12.37
C ARG A 123 1.74 29.33 13.32
N GLU A 124 1.00 30.35 12.88
CA GLU A 124 -0.07 30.96 13.68
C GLU A 124 -1.11 29.92 14.11
N PHE A 125 -1.49 29.03 13.19
CA PHE A 125 -2.42 27.94 13.51
C PHE A 125 -1.83 26.91 14.46
N ALA A 126 -0.57 26.50 14.28
CA ALA A 126 0.09 25.58 15.19
C ALA A 126 0.23 26.16 16.62
N GLU A 127 0.48 27.47 16.73
CA GLU A 127 0.46 28.20 18.00
C GLU A 127 -0.96 28.29 18.60
N GLU A 128 -1.99 28.47 17.76
CA GLU A 128 -3.41 28.51 18.15
C GLU A 128 -3.88 27.18 18.75
N ILE A 129 -3.53 26.05 18.12
CA ILE A 129 -3.96 24.72 18.58
C ILE A 129 -3.02 24.11 19.62
N GLY A 130 -1.79 24.61 19.70
CA GLY A 130 -0.74 24.10 20.57
C GLY A 130 0.11 23.02 19.90
N TYR A 131 1.40 22.99 20.26
CA TYR A 131 2.32 21.91 19.91
C TYR A 131 2.22 20.74 20.91
N PRO A 132 2.52 19.49 20.51
CA PRO A 132 2.99 19.11 19.18
C PRO A 132 1.89 19.05 18.11
N VAL A 133 2.29 19.22 16.86
CA VAL A 133 1.44 19.08 15.66
C VAL A 133 1.94 17.97 14.74
N VAL A 134 1.12 17.55 13.79
CA VAL A 134 1.46 16.61 12.73
C VAL A 134 1.40 17.33 11.38
N VAL A 135 2.39 17.08 10.51
CA VAL A 135 2.46 17.64 9.16
C VAL A 135 2.35 16.51 8.14
N LYS A 136 1.46 16.67 7.17
CA LYS A 136 1.21 15.66 6.11
C LYS A 136 1.08 16.34 4.73
N PRO A 137 1.52 15.73 3.62
CA PRO A 137 1.13 16.20 2.29
C PRO A 137 -0.38 16.11 2.11
N MET A 138 -0.97 17.04 1.34
CA MET A 138 -2.43 17.06 1.15
C MET A 138 -2.94 15.84 0.36
N ILE A 139 -2.20 15.47 -0.69
CA ILE A 139 -2.52 14.33 -1.55
C ILE A 139 -1.44 13.29 -1.36
N GLY A 140 -1.85 12.04 -1.20
CA GLY A 140 -0.96 10.90 -1.11
C GLY A 140 -1.58 9.79 -0.28
N GLU A 141 -0.88 8.66 -0.26
CA GLU A 141 -1.29 7.49 0.50
C GLU A 141 -1.28 7.76 2.01
N SER A 142 -2.05 6.96 2.74
CA SER A 142 -2.07 6.96 4.21
C SER A 142 -0.79 6.36 4.74
N THR A 143 -0.39 6.73 5.97
CA THR A 143 0.89 6.32 6.61
C THR A 143 2.17 6.87 5.95
N VAL A 144 2.11 7.31 4.71
CA VAL A 144 3.23 7.80 3.91
C VAL A 144 3.45 9.31 4.13
N GLU A 145 4.71 9.71 4.29
CA GLU A 145 5.13 11.10 4.51
C GLU A 145 4.41 11.80 5.68
N VAL A 146 4.10 11.04 6.74
CA VAL A 146 3.58 11.57 8.00
C VAL A 146 4.75 12.06 8.83
N ILE A 147 4.76 13.34 9.19
CA ILE A 147 5.77 13.94 10.06
C ILE A 147 5.08 14.22 11.41
N PRO A 148 5.05 13.23 12.33
CA PRO A 148 4.44 13.38 13.64
C PRO A 148 5.34 14.18 14.58
N ALA A 149 4.81 14.54 15.75
CA ALA A 149 5.58 15.11 16.86
C ALA A 149 6.43 16.33 16.46
N VAL A 150 5.90 17.23 15.63
CA VAL A 150 6.50 18.53 15.40
C VAL A 150 6.27 19.38 16.65
N GLU A 151 7.30 19.66 17.42
CA GLU A 151 7.20 20.25 18.77
C GLU A 151 7.29 21.78 18.78
N ASP A 152 7.81 22.38 17.71
CA ASP A 152 8.03 23.83 17.66
C ASP A 152 8.01 24.38 16.22
N ALA A 153 8.05 25.72 16.10
CA ALA A 153 8.01 26.41 14.83
C ALA A 153 9.21 26.11 13.91
N ARG A 154 10.38 25.80 14.48
CA ARG A 154 11.58 25.46 13.70
C ARG A 154 11.44 24.07 13.08
N GLN A 155 10.91 23.11 13.85
CA GLN A 155 10.59 21.78 13.34
C GLN A 155 9.50 21.84 12.27
N LEU A 156 8.48 22.71 12.44
CA LEU A 156 7.45 22.94 11.43
C LEU A 156 8.05 23.48 10.12
N ASP A 157 8.99 24.42 10.19
CA ASP A 157 9.69 24.92 9.01
C ASP A 157 10.44 23.82 8.27
N HIS A 158 11.14 22.95 9.00
CA HIS A 158 11.87 21.82 8.43
C HIS A 158 10.90 20.83 7.75
N ALA A 159 9.78 20.51 8.39
CA ALA A 159 8.74 19.64 7.84
C ALA A 159 8.16 20.21 6.54
N VAL A 160 7.91 21.53 6.48
CA VAL A 160 7.41 22.19 5.27
C VAL A 160 8.47 22.27 4.18
N GLU A 161 9.74 22.46 4.53
CA GLU A 161 10.85 22.44 3.57
C GLU A 161 11.02 21.08 2.91
N TYR A 162 10.90 19.98 3.67
CA TYR A 162 10.84 18.63 3.13
C TYR A 162 9.79 18.51 2.01
N LEU A 163 8.57 19.03 2.25
CA LEU A 163 7.48 19.02 1.27
C LEU A 163 7.70 19.96 0.06
N ARG A 164 8.68 20.87 0.09
CA ARG A 164 9.07 21.67 -1.09
C ARG A 164 9.82 20.89 -2.14
N THR A 165 10.51 19.84 -1.73
CA THR A 165 11.14 18.88 -2.63
C THR A 165 10.03 18.21 -3.45
N VAL A 166 10.21 18.04 -4.76
CA VAL A 166 9.23 17.30 -5.57
C VAL A 166 9.04 15.88 -5.03
N PRO A 167 7.83 15.33 -5.07
CA PRO A 167 7.56 14.01 -4.49
C PRO A 167 8.50 12.91 -4.98
N THR A 168 8.81 12.88 -6.28
CA THR A 168 9.73 11.91 -6.90
C THR A 168 11.16 11.96 -6.40
N LEU A 169 11.57 13.01 -5.67
CA LEU A 169 12.90 13.12 -5.07
C LEU A 169 12.92 12.86 -3.57
N ARG A 170 11.76 12.70 -2.93
CA ARG A 170 11.67 12.42 -1.50
C ARG A 170 11.95 10.93 -1.23
N PRO A 171 12.61 10.60 -0.11
CA PRO A 171 12.93 9.21 0.25
C PRO A 171 11.68 8.38 0.51
N ASP A 172 10.65 8.97 1.12
CA ASP A 172 9.49 8.23 1.61
C ASP A 172 8.29 8.28 0.66
N PHE A 173 8.45 8.80 -0.56
CA PHE A 173 7.32 8.98 -1.48
C PHE A 173 6.92 7.67 -2.17
N THR A 174 5.63 7.33 -2.10
CA THR A 174 5.01 6.20 -2.79
C THR A 174 3.82 6.67 -3.62
N THR A 175 3.47 5.91 -4.66
CA THR A 175 2.21 6.11 -5.39
C THR A 175 1.55 4.81 -5.78
N SER A 176 0.26 4.69 -5.46
CA SER A 176 -0.60 3.66 -5.99
C SER A 176 -0.78 3.78 -7.50
N SER A 177 -0.74 2.65 -8.21
CA SER A 177 -0.92 2.53 -9.66
C SER A 177 -2.29 2.97 -10.18
N TYR A 178 -3.33 2.97 -9.33
CA TYR A 178 -4.73 3.19 -9.71
C TYR A 178 -5.28 4.59 -9.41
N ALA A 179 -4.49 5.46 -8.79
CA ALA A 179 -5.02 6.69 -8.25
C ALA A 179 -4.50 7.96 -8.95
N PHE A 180 -5.33 9.01 -8.88
CA PHE A 180 -5.05 10.31 -9.49
C PHE A 180 -3.93 11.12 -8.79
N THR A 181 -3.18 10.55 -7.85
CA THR A 181 -1.96 11.15 -7.26
C THR A 181 -0.98 11.66 -8.33
N GLN A 182 -1.01 11.07 -9.53
CA GLN A 182 -0.22 11.53 -10.67
C GLN A 182 -0.66 12.88 -11.28
N ILE A 183 -1.89 13.37 -11.07
CA ILE A 183 -2.37 14.64 -11.67
C ILE A 183 -1.65 15.85 -11.07
N LEU A 184 -1.33 15.83 -9.78
CA LEU A 184 -0.68 16.95 -9.09
C LEU A 184 0.85 16.83 -9.04
N THR A 185 1.39 15.65 -9.33
CA THR A 185 2.84 15.42 -9.42
C THR A 185 3.38 16.09 -10.70
N PRO A 186 4.42 16.93 -10.63
CA PRO A 186 4.98 17.58 -11.81
C PRO A 186 5.45 16.52 -12.83
N LYS A 187 4.80 16.44 -14.00
CA LYS A 187 5.17 15.51 -15.08
C LYS A 187 6.51 15.82 -15.78
N THR A 188 7.15 16.93 -15.43
CA THR A 188 8.40 17.39 -16.07
C THR A 188 9.59 17.10 -15.16
N GLY A 189 10.49 16.21 -15.61
CA GLY A 189 11.65 15.74 -14.84
C GLY A 189 12.74 16.78 -14.55
N SER A 190 12.63 18.02 -15.04
CA SER A 190 13.60 19.10 -14.76
C SER A 190 13.29 19.92 -13.50
N SER A 191 12.07 19.81 -12.95
CA SER A 191 11.68 20.58 -11.78
C SER A 191 12.07 19.84 -10.50
N THR A 192 12.95 20.43 -9.70
CA THR A 192 13.25 19.97 -8.33
C THR A 192 12.27 20.52 -7.29
N ARG A 193 11.38 21.45 -7.70
CA ARG A 193 10.41 22.12 -6.81
C ARG A 193 8.95 21.74 -7.12
N THR A 194 8.17 21.55 -6.07
CA THR A 194 6.73 21.25 -6.15
C THR A 194 5.92 22.44 -6.69
N ARG A 195 4.79 22.17 -7.36
CA ARG A 195 3.88 23.21 -7.91
C ARG A 195 3.36 24.15 -6.81
N SER A 196 3.10 25.40 -7.17
CA SER A 196 2.57 26.41 -6.23
C SER A 196 1.15 26.12 -5.72
N THR A 197 0.40 25.26 -6.41
CA THR A 197 -0.94 24.80 -6.01
C THR A 197 -0.92 23.66 -5.00
N TYR A 198 0.25 23.06 -4.75
CA TYR A 198 0.39 21.98 -3.78
C TYR A 198 0.14 22.49 -2.37
N ARG A 199 -0.54 21.67 -1.58
CA ARG A 199 -0.92 21.97 -0.20
C ARG A 199 -0.40 20.90 0.73
N TYR A 200 -0.34 21.25 2.01
CA TYR A 200 -0.06 20.33 3.10
C TYR A 200 -1.08 20.57 4.22
N LEU A 201 -1.25 19.56 5.07
CA LEU A 201 -2.11 19.58 6.24
C LEU A 201 -1.23 19.78 7.47
N VAL A 202 -1.63 20.68 8.35
CA VAL A 202 -1.15 20.73 9.74
C VAL A 202 -2.33 20.40 10.62
N GLU A 203 -2.15 19.46 11.54
CA GLU A 203 -3.19 19.00 12.47
C GLU A 203 -2.65 18.81 13.87
N GLU A 204 -3.54 18.84 14.85
CA GLU A 204 -3.26 18.50 16.24
C GLU A 204 -2.65 17.10 16.36
N HIS A 205 -1.58 16.96 17.14
CA HIS A 205 -1.09 15.64 17.52
C HIS A 205 -1.92 15.11 18.70
N VAL A 206 -2.89 14.27 18.38
CA VAL A 206 -3.76 13.64 19.38
C VAL A 206 -2.97 12.67 20.25
N SER A 207 -3.06 12.83 21.57
CA SER A 207 -2.48 11.91 22.54
C SER A 207 -3.37 10.70 22.80
N GLY A 208 -2.78 9.53 22.99
CA GLY A 208 -3.48 8.30 23.35
C GLY A 208 -2.80 7.07 22.76
N GLN A 209 -3.51 5.94 22.76
CA GLN A 209 -3.06 4.71 22.12
C GLN A 209 -3.52 4.69 20.67
N TYR A 210 -2.57 4.47 19.76
CA TYR A 210 -2.88 4.23 18.36
C TYR A 210 -3.40 2.81 18.17
N VAL A 211 -4.56 2.69 17.53
CA VAL A 211 -5.15 1.41 17.16
C VAL A 211 -5.55 1.48 15.69
N ARG A 212 -4.99 0.58 14.87
CA ARG A 212 -5.42 0.37 13.49
C ARG A 212 -6.60 -0.57 13.48
N LEU A 213 -7.70 -0.14 12.88
CA LEU A 213 -8.89 -0.95 12.62
C LEU A 213 -8.90 -1.35 11.15
N LEU A 214 -9.19 -2.62 10.86
CA LEU A 214 -9.38 -3.11 9.49
C LEU A 214 -10.79 -3.67 9.34
N LEU A 215 -11.55 -3.07 8.44
CA LEU A 215 -12.90 -3.47 8.10
C LEU A 215 -12.96 -3.99 6.66
N VAL A 216 -13.76 -5.03 6.44
CA VAL A 216 -14.06 -5.60 5.12
C VAL A 216 -15.57 -5.72 4.99
N GLU A 217 -16.16 -5.06 3.99
CA GLU A 217 -17.63 -4.94 3.82
C GLU A 217 -18.36 -4.50 5.11
N GLY A 218 -17.73 -3.62 5.89
CA GLY A 218 -18.28 -3.08 7.14
C GLY A 218 -18.14 -3.99 8.36
N GLU A 219 -17.62 -5.22 8.20
CA GLU A 219 -17.27 -6.09 9.31
C GLU A 219 -15.87 -5.73 9.82
N LEU A 220 -15.75 -5.44 11.13
CA LEU A 220 -14.44 -5.24 11.76
C LEU A 220 -13.74 -6.59 11.96
N LEU A 221 -12.72 -6.85 11.14
CA LEU A 221 -11.97 -8.11 11.16
C LEU A 221 -10.74 -8.08 12.07
N SER A 222 -10.09 -6.91 12.20
CA SER A 222 -8.88 -6.80 13.01
C SER A 222 -8.74 -5.43 13.65
N ALA A 223 -8.10 -5.43 14.82
CA ALA A 223 -7.61 -4.25 15.49
C ALA A 223 -6.19 -4.49 16.01
N VAL A 224 -5.24 -3.65 15.59
CA VAL A 224 -3.83 -3.75 15.98
C VAL A 224 -3.41 -2.48 16.71
N ARG A 225 -2.97 -2.62 17.97
CA ARG A 225 -2.37 -1.51 18.72
C ARG A 225 -0.95 -1.27 18.21
N ALA A 226 -0.59 -0.02 17.94
CA ALA A 226 0.73 0.38 17.44
C ALA A 226 1.34 1.48 18.33
N PRO A 227 2.04 1.14 19.41
CA PRO A 227 2.55 2.12 20.38
C PRO A 227 3.37 3.28 19.79
N ARG A 228 4.09 3.06 18.68
CA ARG A 228 4.90 4.09 17.98
C ARG A 228 4.19 4.76 16.80
N GLY A 229 2.91 4.44 16.64
CA GLY A 229 2.07 4.92 15.55
C GLY A 229 2.08 4.02 14.32
N PRO A 230 1.04 4.10 13.48
CA PRO A 230 0.78 3.23 12.33
C PRO A 230 1.67 3.46 11.09
N TRP A 231 2.57 4.45 11.12
CA TRP A 231 3.39 4.90 9.98
C TRP A 231 4.83 4.40 9.99
N GLN A 232 5.22 3.62 10.99
CA GLN A 232 6.53 2.99 11.08
C GLN A 232 6.38 1.50 11.39
N SER A 233 7.40 0.71 11.03
CA SER A 233 7.50 -0.66 11.51
C SER A 233 7.61 -0.66 13.03
N ASP A 234 6.63 -1.26 13.70
CA ASP A 234 6.57 -1.31 15.15
C ASP A 234 6.54 -2.77 15.63
N GLU A 235 7.68 -3.29 16.06
CA GLU A 235 7.80 -4.63 16.65
C GLU A 235 6.99 -4.80 17.94
N SER A 236 6.52 -3.71 18.55
CA SER A 236 5.64 -3.73 19.72
C SER A 236 4.15 -3.72 19.37
N ALA A 237 3.81 -3.86 18.08
CA ALA A 237 2.44 -4.00 17.63
C ALA A 237 1.79 -5.25 18.23
N GLU A 238 0.52 -5.12 18.64
CA GLU A 238 -0.22 -6.20 19.29
C GLU A 238 -1.61 -6.33 18.67
N ASP A 239 -2.02 -7.56 18.37
CA ASP A 239 -3.40 -7.85 17.97
C ASP A 239 -4.30 -7.74 19.20
N VAL A 240 -5.11 -6.69 19.21
CA VAL A 240 -6.05 -6.35 20.29
C VAL A 240 -7.50 -6.56 19.86
N THR A 241 -7.72 -7.31 18.77
CA THR A 241 -9.04 -7.51 18.18
C THR A 241 -10.04 -8.08 19.19
N ALA A 242 -9.64 -9.04 20.01
CA ALA A 242 -10.51 -9.65 21.02
C ALA A 242 -10.81 -8.73 22.21
N ASP A 243 -9.90 -7.80 22.51
CA ASP A 243 -9.94 -6.93 23.68
C ASP A 243 -10.73 -5.62 23.46
N LEU A 244 -11.09 -5.32 22.21
CA LEU A 244 -11.82 -4.10 21.88
C LEU A 244 -13.17 -4.03 22.60
N HIS A 245 -13.40 -2.91 23.29
CA HIS A 245 -14.69 -2.58 23.87
C HIS A 245 -15.79 -2.50 22.77
N PRO A 246 -17.03 -2.96 23.03
CA PRO A 246 -18.12 -2.91 22.06
C PRO A 246 -18.37 -1.52 21.44
N ASP A 247 -18.22 -0.45 22.23
CA ASP A 247 -18.36 0.93 21.73
C ASP A 247 -17.36 1.28 20.63
N LEU A 248 -16.14 0.75 20.68
CA LEU A 248 -15.15 0.96 19.61
C LEU A 248 -15.50 0.17 18.35
N ARG A 249 -16.14 -0.99 18.48
CA ARG A 249 -16.66 -1.73 17.33
C ARG A 249 -17.81 -0.96 16.67
N ALA A 250 -18.72 -0.41 17.47
CA ALA A 250 -19.78 0.45 16.98
C ALA A 250 -19.21 1.70 16.31
N PHE A 251 -18.19 2.32 16.92
CA PHE A 251 -17.47 3.45 16.33
C PHE A 251 -16.86 3.10 14.97
N ALA A 252 -16.19 1.95 14.84
CA ALA A 252 -15.62 1.49 13.58
C ALA A 252 -16.68 1.38 12.47
N THR A 253 -17.87 0.88 12.81
CA THR A 253 -19.02 0.82 11.90
C THR A 253 -19.52 2.21 11.49
N GLU A 254 -19.48 3.21 12.37
CA GLU A 254 -19.82 4.59 12.01
C GLU A 254 -18.77 5.21 11.07
N VAL A 255 -17.47 4.93 11.29
CA VAL A 255 -16.41 5.34 10.35
C VAL A 255 -16.62 4.72 8.96
N TRP A 256 -16.98 3.44 8.90
CA TRP A 256 -17.31 2.74 7.65
C TRP A 256 -18.47 3.42 6.91
N LYS A 257 -19.58 3.70 7.61
CA LYS A 257 -20.77 4.33 7.02
C LYS A 257 -20.48 5.73 6.46
N ALA A 258 -19.53 6.46 7.05
CA ALA A 258 -19.14 7.78 6.58
C ALA A 258 -18.41 7.75 5.22
N LEU A 259 -17.83 6.60 4.82
CA LEU A 259 -16.95 6.47 3.66
C LEU A 259 -17.50 5.41 2.67
N PRO A 260 -18.51 5.74 1.87
CA PRO A 260 -19.16 4.77 0.99
C PRO A 260 -18.29 4.33 -0.19
N GLY A 261 -18.56 3.14 -0.72
CA GLY A 261 -17.94 2.63 -1.94
C GLY A 261 -16.57 1.98 -1.73
N LEU A 262 -16.22 1.62 -0.50
CA LEU A 262 -15.04 0.84 -0.16
C LEU A 262 -15.42 -0.63 0.00
N THR A 263 -14.53 -1.54 -0.39
CA THR A 263 -14.61 -2.96 0.02
C THR A 263 -13.78 -3.22 1.26
N VAL A 264 -12.65 -2.51 1.38
CA VAL A 264 -11.75 -2.55 2.53
C VAL A 264 -11.57 -1.14 3.06
N LEU A 265 -11.61 -0.99 4.38
CA LEU A 265 -11.30 0.24 5.06
C LEU A 265 -10.28 -0.05 6.17
N MET A 266 -9.12 0.56 6.05
CA MET A 266 -8.22 0.75 7.17
C MET A 266 -8.55 2.08 7.83
N ALA A 267 -8.73 2.10 9.15
CA ALA A 267 -8.90 3.31 9.94
C ALA A 267 -7.93 3.31 11.11
N ASP A 268 -7.02 4.28 11.13
CA ASP A 268 -6.13 4.51 12.25
C ASP A 268 -6.79 5.48 13.22
N ILE A 269 -6.98 5.04 14.47
CA ILE A 269 -7.59 5.83 15.54
C ILE A 269 -6.63 6.07 16.70
N VAL A 270 -6.90 7.11 17.47
CA VAL A 270 -6.29 7.36 18.77
C VAL A 270 -7.38 7.32 19.84
N VAL A 271 -7.13 6.57 20.91
CA VAL A 271 -8.03 6.42 22.07
C VAL A 271 -7.22 6.20 23.35
N ASP A 272 -7.66 6.73 24.48
CA ASP A 272 -6.92 6.60 25.75
C ASP A 272 -6.90 5.16 26.27
N ASP A 273 -8.06 4.49 26.24
CA ASP A 273 -8.19 3.06 26.60
C ASP A 273 -9.18 2.36 25.65
N PHE A 274 -8.64 1.47 24.81
CA PHE A 274 -9.43 0.70 23.85
C PHE A 274 -10.26 -0.42 24.48
N ARG A 275 -10.06 -0.70 25.77
CA ARG A 275 -10.84 -1.68 26.53
C ARG A 275 -12.01 -1.03 27.28
N ALA A 276 -12.08 0.30 27.31
CA ALA A 276 -13.11 1.05 28.02
C ALA A 276 -14.19 1.63 27.09
N SER A 277 -15.34 1.94 27.67
CA SER A 277 -16.45 2.63 26.99
C SER A 277 -16.05 4.02 26.50
N LEU A 278 -16.66 4.45 25.39
CA LEU A 278 -16.43 5.78 24.84
C LEU A 278 -17.19 6.83 25.67
N THR A 279 -16.45 7.83 26.15
CA THR A 279 -16.99 8.93 26.98
C THR A 279 -16.32 10.24 26.61
N GLU A 280 -16.73 11.36 27.24
CA GLU A 280 -16.01 12.63 27.08
C GLU A 280 -14.52 12.53 27.45
N LYS A 281 -14.15 11.61 28.35
CA LYS A 281 -12.78 11.38 28.82
C LYS A 281 -12.04 10.23 28.12
N ASN A 282 -12.73 9.43 27.31
CA ASN A 282 -12.15 8.34 26.54
C ASN A 282 -12.77 8.39 25.14
N ARG A 283 -12.22 9.26 24.29
CA ARG A 283 -12.76 9.51 22.95
C ARG A 283 -11.90 8.78 21.92
N ALA A 284 -12.56 8.21 20.93
CA ALA A 284 -11.89 7.73 19.72
C ALA A 284 -11.83 8.86 18.69
N ILE A 285 -10.64 9.10 18.14
CA ILE A 285 -10.40 10.11 17.12
C ILE A 285 -9.75 9.44 15.91
N VAL A 286 -10.35 9.59 14.73
CA VAL A 286 -9.80 9.04 13.48
C VAL A 286 -8.69 9.96 12.97
N VAL A 287 -7.46 9.47 12.95
CA VAL A 287 -6.28 10.23 12.51
C VAL A 287 -5.88 9.92 11.06
N ASP A 288 -6.26 8.75 10.55
CA ASP A 288 -6.02 8.35 9.17
C ASP A 288 -7.04 7.30 8.72
N VAL A 289 -7.31 7.24 7.42
CA VAL A 289 -8.14 6.22 6.78
C VAL A 289 -7.57 5.87 5.41
N SER A 290 -7.70 4.62 4.96
CA SER A 290 -7.26 4.19 3.63
C SER A 290 -8.12 3.06 3.08
N GLU A 291 -8.21 3.02 1.76
CA GLU A 291 -8.71 1.94 0.93
C GLU A 291 -7.73 0.77 0.89
N ARG A 292 -6.44 1.04 1.13
CA ARG A 292 -5.38 0.04 1.21
C ARG A 292 -5.35 -0.58 2.61
N PRO A 293 -5.18 -1.91 2.71
CA PRO A 293 -5.18 -2.59 4.00
C PRO A 293 -3.90 -2.34 4.83
N TRP A 294 -2.77 -2.05 4.19
CA TRP A 294 -1.47 -1.82 4.86
C TRP A 294 -1.15 -2.91 5.88
N LEU A 295 -1.10 -4.16 5.42
CA LEU A 295 -0.99 -5.37 6.24
C LEU A 295 0.38 -5.53 6.91
N HIS A 296 1.38 -4.72 6.56
CA HIS A 296 2.72 -4.78 7.17
C HIS A 296 2.68 -4.59 8.69
N LEU A 297 1.76 -3.75 9.21
CA LEU A 297 1.60 -3.57 10.66
C LEU A 297 1.00 -4.82 11.33
N HIS A 298 0.06 -5.50 10.65
CA HIS A 298 -0.54 -6.74 11.14
C HIS A 298 0.49 -7.87 11.23
N ARG A 299 1.50 -7.88 10.35
CA ARG A 299 2.62 -8.81 10.42
C ARG A 299 3.41 -8.66 11.72
N ALA A 300 3.65 -7.43 12.16
CA ALA A 300 4.39 -7.18 13.38
C ALA A 300 3.64 -7.69 14.63
N ALA A 301 2.30 -7.70 14.58
CA ALA A 301 1.46 -8.28 15.63
C ALA A 301 1.40 -9.82 15.56
N SER A 302 1.32 -10.41 14.36
CA SER A 302 1.24 -11.85 14.17
C SER A 302 1.58 -12.25 12.73
N ASP A 303 2.47 -13.24 12.57
CA ASP A 303 2.86 -13.77 11.25
C ASP A 303 1.69 -14.39 10.46
N ALA A 304 0.68 -14.90 11.15
CA ALA A 304 -0.47 -15.56 10.52
C ALA A 304 -1.58 -14.58 10.10
N LEU A 305 -1.66 -13.43 10.79
CA LEU A 305 -2.77 -12.48 10.64
C LEU A 305 -2.88 -11.86 9.24
N PRO A 306 -1.79 -11.41 8.58
CA PRO A 306 -1.86 -10.87 7.22
C PRO A 306 -2.47 -11.84 6.20
N LEU A 307 -2.10 -13.11 6.25
CA LEU A 307 -2.64 -14.10 5.32
C LEU A 307 -4.12 -14.36 5.58
N ALA A 308 -4.52 -14.48 6.86
CA ALA A 308 -5.93 -14.64 7.22
C ALA A 308 -6.77 -13.46 6.70
N LEU A 309 -6.29 -12.23 6.88
CA LEU A 309 -6.96 -11.02 6.40
C LEU A 309 -7.02 -10.96 4.87
N ALA A 310 -5.91 -11.27 4.18
CA ALA A 310 -5.88 -11.33 2.72
C ALA A 310 -6.84 -12.39 2.16
N GLN A 311 -6.96 -13.55 2.82
CA GLN A 311 -7.93 -14.58 2.45
C GLN A 311 -9.38 -14.10 2.64
N ARG A 312 -9.68 -13.38 3.72
CA ARG A 312 -11.01 -12.80 3.94
C ARG A 312 -11.35 -11.74 2.89
N ILE A 313 -10.40 -10.86 2.57
CA ILE A 313 -10.58 -9.87 1.49
C ILE A 313 -10.83 -10.59 0.16
N LEU A 314 -10.03 -11.60 -0.19
CA LEU A 314 -10.20 -12.39 -1.42
C LEU A 314 -11.58 -13.08 -1.48
N GLU A 315 -12.03 -13.66 -0.36
CA GLU A 315 -13.32 -14.34 -0.27
C GLU A 315 -14.48 -13.39 -0.55
N THR A 316 -14.45 -12.21 0.08
CA THR A 316 -15.42 -11.16 -0.15
C THR A 316 -15.36 -10.59 -1.56
N SER A 317 -14.16 -10.55 -2.15
CA SER A 317 -13.97 -10.02 -3.50
C SER A 317 -14.31 -11.00 -4.61
N SER A 318 -14.42 -12.30 -4.31
CA SER A 318 -14.72 -13.33 -5.29
C SER A 318 -16.23 -13.44 -5.54
N PRO A 319 -16.68 -13.49 -6.80
CA PRO A 319 -18.10 -13.71 -7.14
C PRO A 319 -18.56 -15.15 -6.92
N VAL A 320 -17.62 -16.07 -6.67
CA VAL A 320 -17.89 -17.50 -6.41
C VAL A 320 -17.21 -17.95 -5.11
N PRO A 321 -17.72 -19.00 -4.44
CA PRO A 321 -17.06 -19.58 -3.28
C PRO A 321 -15.61 -19.99 -3.60
N LEU A 322 -14.70 -19.70 -2.69
CA LEU A 322 -13.30 -20.11 -2.82
C LEU A 322 -13.15 -21.62 -2.63
N ARG A 323 -12.18 -22.22 -3.32
CA ARG A 323 -11.78 -23.62 -3.12
C ARG A 323 -11.09 -23.82 -1.77
N GLU A 324 -10.90 -25.08 -1.41
CA GLU A 324 -10.18 -25.47 -0.21
C GLU A 324 -8.77 -24.88 -0.18
N ASP A 325 -8.33 -24.49 1.02
CA ASP A 325 -6.98 -23.98 1.23
C ASP A 325 -5.98 -25.15 1.17
N VAL A 326 -5.00 -25.07 0.26
CA VAL A 326 -3.94 -26.09 0.14
C VAL A 326 -2.92 -26.04 1.29
N GLY A 327 -3.08 -25.09 2.22
CA GLY A 327 -2.23 -24.89 3.37
C GLY A 327 -0.82 -24.44 2.98
N SER A 328 0.15 -24.74 3.84
CA SER A 328 1.57 -24.38 3.62
C SER A 328 2.35 -25.42 2.81
N SER A 329 1.67 -26.43 2.25
CA SER A 329 2.30 -27.48 1.46
C SER A 329 2.83 -26.93 0.13
N PRO A 330 3.96 -27.45 -0.38
CA PRO A 330 4.41 -27.11 -1.72
C PRO A 330 3.35 -27.47 -2.77
N ILE A 331 3.09 -26.56 -3.69
CA ILE A 331 2.27 -26.76 -4.89
C ILE A 331 3.16 -26.83 -6.12
N GLU A 332 2.66 -27.50 -7.16
CA GLU A 332 3.23 -27.42 -8.51
C GLU A 332 2.37 -26.47 -9.34
N ALA A 333 3.00 -25.52 -10.02
CA ALA A 333 2.34 -24.59 -10.92
C ALA A 333 3.14 -24.44 -12.21
N THR A 334 2.47 -24.16 -13.33
CA THR A 334 3.16 -23.63 -14.51
C THR A 334 3.26 -22.12 -14.41
N PHE A 335 4.30 -21.55 -15.02
CA PHE A 335 4.48 -20.11 -15.10
C PHE A 335 4.71 -19.65 -16.54
N ARG A 336 4.36 -18.39 -16.78
CA ARG A 336 4.75 -17.63 -17.96
C ARG A 336 5.20 -16.24 -17.52
N TRP A 337 6.37 -15.83 -17.97
CA TRP A 337 6.89 -14.48 -17.80
C TRP A 337 6.93 -13.79 -19.16
N ASP A 338 6.47 -12.55 -19.22
CA ASP A 338 6.48 -11.72 -20.42
C ASP A 338 7.33 -10.46 -20.21
N GLY A 339 7.96 -9.98 -21.29
CA GLY A 339 8.68 -8.71 -21.30
C GLY A 339 10.13 -8.77 -20.79
N LEU A 340 10.75 -9.96 -20.75
CA LEU A 340 12.15 -10.11 -20.35
C LEU A 340 13.08 -9.60 -21.46
N SER A 341 14.14 -8.90 -21.06
CA SER A 341 15.11 -8.29 -21.98
C SER A 341 16.45 -9.03 -22.03
N GLN A 342 16.84 -9.71 -20.94
CA GLN A 342 18.10 -10.44 -20.83
C GLN A 342 17.86 -11.89 -20.37
N ILE A 343 17.09 -12.64 -21.18
CA ILE A 343 16.54 -13.96 -20.84
C ILE A 343 17.48 -14.87 -20.08
N ASP A 344 18.67 -15.18 -20.60
CA ASP A 344 19.58 -16.15 -19.95
C ASP A 344 20.01 -15.68 -18.55
N THR A 345 20.34 -14.39 -18.43
CA THR A 345 20.73 -13.77 -17.15
C THR A 345 19.54 -13.70 -16.19
N ASP A 346 18.37 -13.34 -16.71
CA ASP A 346 17.12 -13.22 -15.94
C ASP A 346 16.68 -14.59 -15.39
N ILE A 347 16.79 -15.65 -16.19
CA ILE A 347 16.51 -17.03 -15.77
C ILE A 347 17.47 -17.47 -14.66
N ASP A 348 18.78 -17.22 -14.79
CA ASP A 348 19.76 -17.61 -13.78
C ASP A 348 19.50 -16.91 -12.43
N ARG A 349 19.21 -15.60 -12.48
CA ARG A 349 18.87 -14.82 -11.29
C ARG A 349 17.57 -15.27 -10.65
N ALA A 350 16.52 -15.51 -11.46
CA ALA A 350 15.24 -16.03 -10.98
C ALA A 350 15.38 -17.42 -10.35
N THR A 351 16.19 -18.28 -10.94
CA THR A 351 16.49 -19.62 -10.40
C THR A 351 17.21 -19.53 -9.06
N ALA A 352 18.18 -18.61 -8.92
CA ALA A 352 18.87 -18.36 -7.66
C ALA A 352 17.93 -17.82 -6.57
N ALA A 353 17.07 -16.85 -6.93
CA ALA A 353 16.07 -16.28 -6.03
C ALA A 353 15.04 -17.33 -5.57
N ALA A 354 14.50 -18.13 -6.50
CA ALA A 354 13.60 -19.22 -6.19
C ALA A 354 14.22 -20.21 -5.19
N ARG A 355 15.48 -20.61 -5.41
CA ARG A 355 16.20 -21.50 -4.49
C ARG A 355 16.35 -20.89 -3.09
N ALA A 356 16.67 -19.60 -3.00
CA ALA A 356 16.78 -18.89 -1.73
C ALA A 356 15.44 -18.83 -0.97
N LEU A 357 14.32 -18.81 -1.70
CA LEU A 357 12.97 -18.83 -1.15
C LEU A 357 12.43 -20.24 -0.86
N GLY A 358 13.22 -21.30 -1.14
CA GLY A 358 12.76 -22.69 -0.98
C GLY A 358 11.82 -23.17 -2.09
N ALA A 359 11.87 -22.54 -3.27
CA ALA A 359 11.17 -22.97 -4.48
C ALA A 359 12.16 -23.51 -5.53
N ALA A 360 11.65 -24.30 -6.46
CA ALA A 360 12.41 -24.86 -7.58
C ALA A 360 11.74 -24.49 -8.90
N LEU A 361 12.52 -23.90 -9.83
CA LEU A 361 12.08 -23.56 -11.17
C LEU A 361 12.62 -24.57 -12.19
N THR A 362 11.81 -24.89 -13.18
CA THR A 362 12.19 -25.68 -14.36
C THR A 362 11.70 -24.93 -15.60
N VAL A 363 12.62 -24.35 -16.37
CA VAL A 363 12.29 -23.66 -17.62
C VAL A 363 12.06 -24.70 -18.72
N SER A 364 10.94 -24.58 -19.43
CA SER A 364 10.59 -25.45 -20.56
C SER A 364 10.76 -24.77 -21.92
N SER A 365 10.60 -23.44 -21.98
CA SER A 365 10.80 -22.65 -23.19
C SER A 365 11.27 -21.25 -22.84
N ALA A 366 12.13 -20.69 -23.68
CA ALA A 366 12.61 -19.33 -23.58
C ALA A 366 12.76 -18.74 -25.00
N ASP A 367 12.03 -17.67 -25.28
CA ASP A 367 12.01 -16.99 -26.59
C ASP A 367 12.59 -15.59 -26.45
N ALA A 368 13.86 -15.44 -26.86
CA ALA A 368 14.61 -14.19 -26.80
C ALA A 368 14.05 -13.08 -27.70
N VAL A 369 13.23 -13.42 -28.71
CA VAL A 369 12.64 -12.42 -29.62
C VAL A 369 11.42 -11.78 -28.97
N THR A 370 10.55 -12.57 -28.36
CA THR A 370 9.33 -12.07 -27.72
C THR A 370 9.52 -11.71 -26.25
N GLY A 371 10.64 -12.08 -25.64
CA GLY A 371 10.90 -11.84 -24.22
C GLY A 371 10.06 -12.74 -23.31
N VAL A 372 9.70 -13.93 -23.79
CA VAL A 372 8.77 -14.85 -23.13
C VAL A 372 9.52 -16.05 -22.59
N VAL A 373 9.29 -16.37 -21.31
CA VAL A 373 9.82 -17.57 -20.66
C VAL A 373 8.66 -18.36 -20.05
N THR A 374 8.64 -19.67 -20.25
CA THR A 374 7.65 -20.55 -19.64
C THR A 374 8.31 -21.74 -18.96
N GLY A 375 7.62 -22.30 -17.98
CA GLY A 375 8.15 -23.41 -17.20
C GLY A 375 7.20 -23.88 -16.12
N ALA A 376 7.78 -24.58 -15.14
CA ALA A 376 7.11 -25.04 -13.93
C ALA A 376 7.85 -24.55 -12.70
N VAL A 377 7.08 -24.30 -11.63
CA VAL A 377 7.58 -23.95 -10.31
C VAL A 377 7.00 -24.89 -9.26
N VAL A 378 7.83 -25.34 -8.34
CA VAL A 378 7.42 -26.10 -7.16
C VAL A 378 7.86 -25.35 -5.91
N GLY A 379 6.93 -25.05 -5.01
CA GLY A 379 7.21 -24.30 -3.79
C GLY A 379 5.94 -24.04 -3.00
N THR A 380 6.07 -23.49 -1.78
CA THR A 380 4.88 -23.07 -1.02
C THR A 380 4.20 -21.89 -1.72
N PRO A 381 2.86 -21.72 -1.57
CA PRO A 381 2.15 -20.58 -2.15
C PRO A 381 2.81 -19.23 -1.82
N ARG A 382 3.27 -19.04 -0.57
CA ARG A 382 3.95 -17.83 -0.10
C ARG A 382 5.30 -17.59 -0.79
N ALA A 383 6.07 -18.66 -1.04
CA ALA A 383 7.36 -18.57 -1.72
C ALA A 383 7.20 -18.24 -3.21
N ILE A 384 6.22 -18.87 -3.88
CA ILE A 384 5.90 -18.60 -5.28
C ILE A 384 5.37 -17.17 -5.44
N ALA A 385 4.44 -16.74 -4.59
CA ALA A 385 3.93 -15.37 -4.59
C ALA A 385 5.07 -14.35 -4.41
N LEU A 386 5.97 -14.57 -3.44
CA LEU A 386 7.09 -13.65 -3.21
C LEU A 386 8.02 -13.59 -4.42
N LEU A 387 8.38 -14.74 -4.99
CA LEU A 387 9.16 -14.78 -6.22
C LEU A 387 8.50 -13.95 -7.34
N ASN A 388 7.20 -14.08 -7.52
CA ASN A 388 6.48 -13.36 -8.59
C ASN A 388 6.47 -11.84 -8.39
N GLU A 389 6.20 -11.35 -7.17
CA GLU A 389 6.27 -9.91 -6.85
C GLU A 389 7.66 -9.36 -7.15
N LEU A 390 8.69 -10.10 -6.75
CA LEU A 390 10.09 -9.78 -6.94
C LEU A 390 10.55 -9.74 -8.41
N LEU A 391 9.94 -10.58 -9.27
CA LEU A 391 10.18 -10.55 -10.72
C LEU A 391 9.55 -9.31 -11.38
N ILE A 392 8.36 -8.91 -10.93
CA ILE A 392 7.59 -7.79 -11.48
C ILE A 392 8.14 -6.42 -11.08
N GLU A 393 8.74 -6.30 -9.89
CA GLU A 393 9.32 -5.03 -9.43
C GLU A 393 10.75 -4.81 -9.95
N GLY A 394 11.37 -5.86 -10.50
CA GLY A 394 12.72 -5.80 -11.08
C GLY A 394 13.84 -5.91 -10.07
N ASP A 395 13.55 -6.43 -8.88
CA ASP A 395 14.55 -6.69 -7.85
C ASP A 395 15.45 -7.88 -8.26
N VAL A 396 14.89 -8.95 -8.86
CA VAL A 396 15.64 -10.14 -9.36
C VAL A 396 16.26 -9.88 -10.71
N LEU A 397 15.44 -9.36 -11.60
CA LEU A 397 15.75 -9.37 -13.01
C LEU A 397 16.65 -8.18 -13.36
N VAL A 398 17.28 -8.24 -14.53
CA VAL A 398 18.00 -7.07 -15.06
C VAL A 398 17.02 -5.97 -15.46
N SER A 399 15.80 -6.35 -15.86
CA SER A 399 14.68 -5.46 -16.07
C SER A 399 13.40 -6.12 -15.54
N PRO A 400 12.47 -5.36 -14.95
CA PRO A 400 11.23 -5.94 -14.43
C PRO A 400 10.46 -6.71 -15.51
N ALA A 401 9.86 -7.83 -15.13
CA ALA A 401 8.88 -8.50 -15.99
C ALA A 401 7.66 -7.61 -16.19
N MET A 402 7.02 -7.70 -17.36
CA MET A 402 5.79 -6.94 -17.65
C MET A 402 4.52 -7.70 -17.28
N CYS A 403 4.63 -9.03 -17.19
CA CYS A 403 3.55 -9.89 -16.71
C CYS A 403 4.17 -11.18 -16.15
N VAL A 404 3.61 -11.68 -15.05
CA VAL A 404 3.89 -13.00 -14.49
C VAL A 404 2.57 -13.72 -14.29
N GLU A 405 2.34 -14.76 -15.10
CA GLU A 405 1.21 -15.67 -14.95
C GLU A 405 1.68 -16.91 -14.17
N THR A 406 0.88 -17.35 -13.19
CA THR A 406 1.09 -18.60 -12.45
C THR A 406 -0.19 -19.40 -12.42
N ARG A 407 -0.13 -20.66 -12.87
CA ARG A 407 -1.28 -21.58 -12.96
C ARG A 407 -1.02 -22.80 -12.09
N PRO A 408 -1.58 -22.87 -10.86
CA PRO A 408 -1.50 -24.06 -10.04
C PRO A 408 -2.06 -25.28 -10.78
N ARG A 409 -1.36 -26.41 -10.72
CA ARG A 409 -1.92 -27.69 -11.18
C ARG A 409 -3.02 -28.08 -10.20
N THR A 410 -4.26 -28.01 -10.64
CA THR A 410 -5.38 -28.54 -9.85
C THR A 410 -5.20 -30.04 -9.71
N ALA A 411 -5.29 -30.56 -8.48
CA ALA A 411 -5.44 -32.01 -8.29
C ALA A 411 -6.64 -32.48 -9.13
N PRO A 412 -6.55 -33.62 -9.84
CA PRO A 412 -7.71 -34.17 -10.53
C PRO A 412 -8.83 -34.31 -9.50
N THR A 413 -9.99 -33.70 -9.78
CA THR A 413 -11.20 -33.90 -8.99
C THR A 413 -11.46 -35.40 -8.90
N ALA A 414 -11.38 -35.95 -7.69
CA ALA A 414 -11.58 -37.37 -7.41
C ALA A 414 -13.01 -37.82 -7.71
#